data_AF-A0AAV3QWD4-F1
#
_entry.id   AF-A0AAV3QWD4-F1
#
_cell.length_a   1.000
_cell.length_b   1.000
_cell.length_c   1.000
_cell.angle_alpha   90.00
_cell.angle_beta   90.00
_cell.angle_gamma   90.00
#
_symmetry.space_group_name_H-M   'P 1'
#
loop_
_entity.id
_entity.type
_entity.pdbx_description
1 polymer ?
#
loop_
_entity_poly.entity_id
_entity_poly.type
_entity_poly.pdbx_seq_one_letter_code
_entity_poly.pdbx_strand_id
1 'polypeptide(L)'
;MLKSIMPEIINPTQSAFVTGRLISDNVLLAYEMHHVLKRRKGQNNGIFSLKLDMQKAYDRTEWGYLKGILEKLGFPEAFITQIMEYISSMSYSVIINGEEHGFLKPSRRLRQGDPLSPYLLILCTKGLIAQINEAIQFRAI
;
A
#
# COMPACT_ATOMS: atom_id res chain seq x y z
N MET A 1 10.87 -14.02 5.20
CA MET A 1 10.94 -13.07 6.32
C MET A 1 9.78 -12.07 6.30
N LEU A 2 9.64 -11.17 5.31
CA LEU A 2 8.49 -10.26 5.26
C LEU A 2 7.14 -10.99 5.25
N LYS A 3 6.98 -11.99 4.38
CA LYS A 3 5.74 -12.78 4.26
C LYS A 3 5.21 -13.33 5.60
N SER A 4 6.09 -13.80 6.49
CA SER A 4 5.68 -14.42 7.76
C SER A 4 5.22 -13.39 8.79
N ILE A 5 5.76 -12.18 8.77
CA ILE A 5 5.39 -11.10 9.70
C ILE A 5 4.22 -10.25 9.17
N MET A 6 3.85 -10.37 7.89
CA MET A 6 2.75 -9.60 7.30
C MET A 6 1.44 -9.66 8.11
N PRO A 7 0.95 -10.84 8.55
CA PRO A 7 -0.26 -10.90 9.37
C PRO A 7 -0.12 -10.16 10.70
N GLU A 8 1.10 -10.19 11.26
CA GLU A 8 1.62 -9.42 12.41
C GLU A 8 1.34 -7.92 12.33
N ILE A 9 1.79 -7.37 11.19
CA ILE A 9 2.03 -5.94 11.07
C ILE A 9 0.93 -5.21 10.31
N ILE A 10 0.04 -5.88 9.57
CA ILE A 10 -1.01 -5.19 8.77
C ILE A 10 -2.41 -5.39 9.35
N ASN A 11 -3.33 -4.47 9.05
CA ASN A 11 -4.70 -4.55 9.56
C ASN A 11 -5.39 -5.85 9.09
N PRO A 12 -6.20 -6.53 9.93
CA PRO A 12 -7.02 -7.68 9.52
C PRO A 12 -7.84 -7.45 8.23
N THR A 13 -8.28 -6.22 7.97
CA THR A 13 -9.05 -5.87 6.77
C THR A 13 -8.20 -5.72 5.50
N GLN A 14 -6.88 -5.75 5.59
CA GLN A 14 -5.98 -5.75 4.44
C GLN A 14 -5.78 -7.18 3.93
N SER A 15 -6.67 -7.65 3.07
CA SER A 15 -6.69 -9.07 2.65
C SER A 15 -5.77 -9.39 1.46
N ALA A 16 -5.25 -8.38 0.76
CA ALA A 16 -4.43 -8.60 -0.43
C ALA A 16 -3.03 -9.13 -0.07
N PHE A 17 -2.52 -10.06 -0.89
CA PHE A 17 -1.15 -10.62 -0.83
C PHE A 17 -0.70 -11.18 0.54
N VAL A 18 -1.63 -11.54 1.42
CA VAL A 18 -1.35 -12.24 2.69
C VAL A 18 -1.85 -13.67 2.61
N THR A 19 -1.00 -14.62 3.00
CA THR A 19 -1.38 -16.04 3.04
C THR A 19 -2.50 -16.26 4.06
N GLY A 20 -3.54 -16.98 3.65
CA GLY A 20 -4.69 -17.29 4.49
C GLY A 20 -5.80 -16.23 4.48
N ARG A 21 -5.66 -15.14 3.72
CA ARG A 21 -6.74 -14.16 3.50
C ARG A 21 -7.29 -14.29 2.08
N LEU A 22 -8.61 -14.34 1.94
CA LEU A 22 -9.26 -14.54 0.64
C LEU A 22 -9.82 -13.22 0.10
N ILE A 23 -9.84 -13.09 -1.23
CA ILE A 23 -10.45 -11.91 -1.87
C ILE A 23 -11.96 -11.83 -1.62
N SER A 24 -12.62 -12.97 -1.39
CA SER A 24 -14.04 -13.06 -1.00
C SER A 24 -14.33 -12.32 0.29
N ASP A 25 -13.37 -12.24 1.22
CA ASP A 25 -13.55 -11.56 2.50
C ASP A 25 -13.72 -10.05 2.29
N ASN A 26 -12.98 -9.47 1.33
CA ASN A 26 -13.14 -8.07 0.94
C ASN A 26 -14.49 -7.80 0.27
N VAL A 27 -14.97 -8.74 -0.54
CA VAL A 27 -16.29 -8.64 -1.18
C VAL A 27 -17.38 -8.64 -0.11
N LEU A 28 -17.31 -9.57 0.86
CA LEU A 28 -18.26 -9.64 1.97
C LEU A 28 -18.23 -8.36 2.82
N LEU A 29 -17.04 -7.85 3.16
CA LEU A 29 -16.91 -6.60 3.90
C LEU A 29 -17.55 -5.41 3.17
N ALA A 30 -17.39 -5.32 1.85
CA ALA A 30 -18.01 -4.27 1.06
C ALA A 30 -19.55 -4.39 1.04
N TYR A 31 -20.09 -5.61 0.96
CA TYR A 31 -21.53 -5.84 1.07
C TYR A 31 -22.08 -5.40 2.43
N GLU A 32 -21.40 -5.74 3.53
CA GLU A 32 -21.79 -5.33 4.88
C GLU A 32 -21.74 -3.80 5.04
N MET A 33 -20.69 -3.14 4.55
CA MET A 33 -20.61 -1.67 4.55
C MET A 33 -21.80 -1.03 3.81
N HIS A 34 -22.15 -1.55 2.63
CA HIS A 34 -23.30 -1.06 1.86
C HIS A 34 -24.63 -1.29 2.57
N HIS A 35 -24.79 -2.45 3.21
CA HIS A 35 -25.98 -2.78 3.98
C HIS A 35 -26.18 -1.85 5.17
N VAL A 36 -25.11 -1.56 5.92
CA VAL A 36 -25.12 -0.60 7.05
C VAL A 36 -25.49 0.81 6.57
N LEU A 37 -24.92 1.26 5.45
CA LEU A 37 -25.25 2.55 4.83
C LEU A 37 -26.74 2.64 4.48
N LYS A 38 -27.31 1.60 3.88
CA LYS A 38 -28.75 1.55 3.56
C LYS A 38 -29.62 1.64 4.81
N ARG A 39 -29.26 0.91 5.88
CA ARG A 39 -30.06 0.87 7.11
C ARG A 39 -30.05 2.19 7.88
N ARG A 40 -28.97 2.97 7.84
CA ARG A 40 -28.86 4.26 8.54
C ARG A 40 -29.23 5.48 7.70
N LYS A 41 -29.77 5.27 6.50
CA LYS A 41 -30.21 6.36 5.62
C LYS A 41 -31.26 7.22 6.33
N GLY A 42 -30.99 8.52 6.44
CA GLY A 42 -31.92 9.50 7.04
C GLY A 42 -31.80 9.68 8.57
N GLN A 43 -30.81 9.07 9.23
CA GLN A 43 -30.53 9.34 10.64
C GLN A 43 -29.70 10.63 10.81
N ASN A 44 -29.90 11.36 11.92
CA ASN A 44 -29.18 12.61 12.22
C ASN A 44 -27.65 12.46 12.28
N ASN A 45 -27.14 11.23 12.48
CA ASN A 45 -25.72 10.91 12.48
C ASN A 45 -25.35 10.14 11.20
N GLY A 46 -25.34 10.86 10.07
CA GLY A 46 -25.08 10.29 8.76
C GLY A 46 -23.75 9.55 8.70
N ILE A 47 -23.75 8.37 8.07
CA ILE A 47 -22.55 7.61 7.75
C ILE A 47 -22.31 7.63 6.25
N PHE A 48 -21.04 7.67 5.84
CA PHE A 48 -20.61 7.58 4.45
C PHE A 48 -19.54 6.50 4.29
N SER A 49 -19.41 5.97 3.07
CA SER A 49 -18.31 5.08 2.71
C SER A 49 -17.38 5.79 1.75
N LEU A 50 -16.08 5.59 1.93
CA LEU A 50 -15.03 6.19 1.12
C LEU A 50 -14.29 5.08 0.37
N LYS A 51 -14.33 5.15 -0.96
CA LYS A 51 -13.51 4.30 -1.83
C LYS A 51 -12.34 5.11 -2.37
N LEU A 52 -11.13 4.67 -2.05
CA LEU A 52 -9.87 5.25 -2.55
C LEU A 52 -9.23 4.28 -3.54
N ASP A 53 -8.78 4.81 -4.67
CA ASP A 53 -8.04 4.06 -5.68
C ASP A 53 -6.70 4.74 -5.95
N MET A 54 -5.62 3.95 -5.95
CA MET A 54 -4.26 4.46 -6.12
C MET A 54 -3.84 4.36 -7.59
N GLN A 55 -3.91 5.48 -8.30
CA GLN A 55 -3.50 5.53 -9.70
C GLN A 55 -2.03 5.13 -9.85
N LYS A 56 -1.76 4.09 -10.66
CA LYS A 56 -0.41 3.58 -10.93
C LYS A 56 0.41 3.36 -9.66
N ALA A 57 -0.20 2.69 -8.67
CA ALA A 57 0.37 2.51 -7.33
C ALA A 57 1.84 2.04 -7.35
N TYR A 58 2.17 1.07 -8.20
CA TYR A 58 3.55 0.60 -8.38
C TYR A 58 4.47 1.69 -8.93
N ASP A 59 4.06 2.43 -9.97
CA ASP A 59 4.92 3.43 -10.61
C ASP A 59 5.08 4.73 -9.80
N ARG A 60 4.12 5.04 -8.94
CA ARG A 60 4.06 6.32 -8.19
C ARG A 60 4.42 6.20 -6.71
N THR A 61 4.85 5.03 -6.24
CA THR A 61 5.31 4.88 -4.86
C THR A 61 6.64 5.62 -4.67
N GLU A 62 6.62 6.69 -3.87
CA GLU A 62 7.79 7.48 -3.51
C GLU A 62 8.67 6.72 -2.51
N TRP A 63 9.96 6.58 -2.81
CA TRP A 63 10.88 5.81 -1.99
C TRP A 63 11.13 6.44 -0.61
N GLY A 64 11.14 7.77 -0.52
CA GLY A 64 11.26 8.47 0.76
C GLY A 64 10.10 8.17 1.70
N TYR A 65 8.88 8.08 1.17
CA TYR A 65 7.70 7.68 1.94
C TYR A 65 7.83 6.23 2.42
N LEU A 66 8.19 5.30 1.53
CA LEU A 66 8.40 3.89 1.89
C LEU A 66 9.46 3.74 3.00
N LYS A 67 10.60 4.44 2.86
CA LYS A 67 11.65 4.46 3.88
C LYS A 67 11.10 4.89 5.24
N GLY A 68 10.38 6.02 5.29
CA GLY A 68 9.78 6.52 6.53
C GLY A 68 8.78 5.55 7.16
N ILE A 69 8.01 4.82 6.34
CA ILE A 69 7.12 3.76 6.84
C ILE A 69 7.91 2.61 7.46
N LEU A 70 8.96 2.13 6.80
CA LEU A 70 9.79 1.05 7.34
C LEU A 70 10.48 1.45 8.64
N GLU A 71 11.01 2.67 8.72
CA GLU A 71 11.58 3.24 9.95
C GLU A 71 10.53 3.31 11.06
N LYS A 72 9.32 3.81 10.76
CA LYS A 72 8.25 3.95 11.75
C LYS A 72 7.72 2.61 12.26
N LEU A 73 7.79 1.56 11.43
CA LEU A 73 7.47 0.18 11.82
C LEU A 73 8.59 -0.51 12.61
N GLY A 74 9.74 0.14 12.79
CA GLY A 74 10.85 -0.39 13.59
C GLY A 74 11.66 -1.47 12.87
N PHE A 75 11.68 -1.49 11.54
CA PHE A 75 12.56 -2.39 10.81
C PHE A 75 14.05 -2.05 11.07
N PRO A 76 14.94 -3.04 11.17
CA PRO A 76 16.37 -2.78 11.36
C PRO A 76 16.95 -1.93 10.23
N GLU A 77 17.80 -0.96 10.57
CA GLU A 77 18.41 -0.04 9.60
C GLU A 77 19.11 -0.78 8.45
N ALA A 78 19.85 -1.85 8.75
CA ALA A 78 20.51 -2.67 7.73
C ALA A 78 19.50 -3.25 6.72
N PHE A 79 18.33 -3.68 7.18
CA PHE A 79 17.27 -4.18 6.31
C PHE A 79 16.68 -3.06 5.45
N ILE A 80 16.43 -1.90 6.05
CA ILE A 80 15.93 -0.72 5.33
C ILE A 80 16.91 -0.33 4.23
N THR A 81 18.19 -0.23 4.54
CA THR A 81 19.25 0.09 3.56
C THR A 81 19.25 -0.90 2.40
N GLN A 82 19.19 -2.21 2.68
CA GLN A 82 19.10 -3.24 1.64
C GLN A 82 17.88 -3.07 0.73
N ILE A 83 16.70 -2.77 1.30
CA ILE A 83 15.49 -2.52 0.51
C ILE A 83 15.66 -1.27 -0.36
N MET A 84 16.21 -0.19 0.21
CA MET A 84 16.41 1.07 -0.50
C MET A 84 17.44 0.94 -1.64
N GLU A 85 18.53 0.21 -1.43
CA GLU A 85 19.50 -0.12 -2.47
C GLU A 85 18.87 -0.99 -3.56
N TYR A 86 18.11 -2.01 -3.16
CA TYR A 86 17.44 -2.92 -4.09
C TYR A 86 16.49 -2.17 -5.03
N ILE A 87 15.60 -1.32 -4.50
CA ILE A 87 14.62 -0.60 -5.32
C ILE A 87 15.24 0.54 -6.15
N SER A 88 16.36 1.10 -5.72
CA SER A 88 17.00 2.25 -6.37
C SER A 88 18.12 1.92 -7.36
N SER A 89 18.60 0.67 -7.36
CA SER A 89 19.65 0.19 -8.27
C SER A 89 19.18 -0.01 -9.71
N MET A 90 17.86 -0.07 -9.95
CA MET A 90 17.31 -0.35 -11.27
C MET A 90 17.37 0.88 -12.19
N SER A 91 17.67 0.64 -13.46
CA SER A 91 17.64 1.63 -14.54
C SER A 91 16.81 1.11 -15.71
N TYR A 92 16.31 2.03 -16.52
CA TYR A 92 15.50 1.72 -17.70
C TYR A 92 16.09 2.36 -18.94
N SER A 93 15.87 1.72 -20.07
CA SER A 93 16.10 2.27 -21.40
C SER A 93 14.83 2.11 -22.23
N VAL A 94 14.71 2.90 -23.29
CA VAL A 94 13.54 2.88 -24.16
C VAL A 94 13.96 2.28 -25.49
N ILE A 95 13.27 1.25 -25.94
CA ILE A 95 13.52 0.68 -27.27
C ILE A 95 12.73 1.50 -28.30
N ILE A 96 13.43 2.09 -29.26
CA ILE A 96 12.84 2.84 -30.39
C ILE A 96 13.33 2.17 -31.67
N ASN A 97 12.40 1.69 -32.50
CA ASN A 97 12.70 0.97 -33.75
C ASN A 97 13.65 -0.24 -33.59
N GLY A 98 13.64 -0.88 -32.42
CA GLY A 98 14.48 -2.06 -32.14
C GLY A 98 15.86 -1.73 -31.57
N GLU A 99 16.24 -0.45 -31.49
CA GLU A 99 17.47 -0.01 -30.85
C GLU A 99 17.21 0.52 -29.45
N GLU A 100 18.17 0.35 -28.55
CA GLU A 100 18.09 0.83 -27.17
C GLU A 100 18.48 2.31 -27.11
N HIS A 101 17.58 3.17 -26.60
CA HIS A 101 17.80 4.60 -26.48
C HIS A 101 17.66 5.08 -25.04
N GLY A 102 18.68 5.83 -24.62
CA GLY A 102 18.69 6.57 -23.36
C GLY A 102 18.84 5.70 -22.11
N PHE A 103 19.16 6.37 -21.01
CA PHE A 103 19.25 5.75 -19.69
C PHE A 103 18.44 6.59 -18.70
N LEU A 104 17.38 6.01 -18.17
CA LEU A 104 16.48 6.61 -17.22
C LEU A 104 16.70 5.97 -15.85
N LYS A 105 17.22 6.77 -14.92
CA LYS A 105 17.27 6.36 -13.52
C LYS A 105 15.97 6.78 -12.83
N PRO A 106 15.14 5.83 -12.35
CA PRO A 106 13.94 6.14 -11.59
C PRO A 106 14.31 6.82 -10.26
N SER A 107 13.44 7.69 -9.77
CA SER A 107 13.51 8.29 -8.42
C SER A 107 12.43 7.77 -7.46
N ARG A 108 11.49 7.00 -8.00
CA ARG A 108 10.33 6.39 -7.37
C ARG A 108 9.94 5.18 -8.22
N ARG A 109 9.09 4.31 -7.67
CA ARG A 109 8.50 3.08 -8.27
C ARG A 109 8.88 1.81 -7.53
N LEU A 110 7.94 0.88 -7.52
CA LEU A 110 8.13 -0.54 -7.21
C LEU A 110 7.97 -1.36 -8.49
N ARG A 111 8.79 -2.38 -8.67
CA ARG A 111 8.78 -3.19 -9.90
C ARG A 111 7.56 -4.11 -9.92
N GLN A 112 6.69 -3.94 -10.91
CA GLN A 112 5.59 -4.89 -11.11
C GLN A 112 6.13 -6.26 -11.52
N GLY A 113 5.65 -7.33 -10.88
CA GLY A 113 6.14 -8.70 -11.08
C GLY A 113 7.35 -9.08 -10.21
N ASP A 114 7.93 -8.15 -9.46
CA ASP A 114 8.88 -8.48 -8.40
C ASP A 114 8.11 -9.04 -7.17
N PRO A 115 8.50 -10.22 -6.63
CA PRO A 115 7.88 -10.80 -5.44
C PRO A 115 7.87 -9.89 -4.21
N LEU A 116 8.79 -8.93 -4.09
CA LEU A 116 8.88 -8.03 -2.93
C LEU A 116 7.91 -6.85 -3.02
N SER A 117 7.70 -6.31 -4.22
CA SER A 117 6.89 -5.10 -4.47
C SER A 117 5.48 -5.13 -3.86
N PRO A 118 4.70 -6.24 -3.93
CA PRO A 118 3.37 -6.27 -3.31
C PRO A 118 3.39 -6.04 -1.79
N TYR A 119 4.40 -6.56 -1.10
CA TYR A 119 4.53 -6.38 0.36
C TYR A 119 4.89 -4.95 0.71
N LEU A 120 5.82 -4.34 -0.02
CA LEU A 120 6.21 -2.94 0.17
C LEU A 120 5.00 -2.00 -0.08
N LEU A 121 4.21 -2.28 -1.10
CA LEU A 121 2.99 -1.50 -1.40
C LEU A 121 1.93 -1.62 -0.29
N ILE A 122 1.75 -2.81 0.28
CA ILE A 122 0.83 -2.99 1.42
C ILE A 122 1.29 -2.21 2.65
N LEU A 123 2.59 -2.18 2.92
CA LEU A 123 3.14 -1.40 4.04
C LEU A 123 2.89 0.10 3.83
N CYS A 124 3.08 0.62 2.62
CA CYS A 124 2.68 1.99 2.27
C CYS A 124 1.19 2.22 2.54
N THR A 125 0.33 1.28 2.14
CA THR A 125 -1.12 1.37 2.36
C THR A 125 -1.47 1.36 3.86
N LYS A 126 -0.76 0.58 4.67
CA LYS A 126 -0.92 0.59 6.14
C LYS A 126 -0.62 1.98 6.71
N GLY A 127 0.47 2.62 6.25
CA GLY A 127 0.82 3.98 6.63
C GLY A 127 -0.30 4.98 6.34
N LEU A 128 -0.85 4.92 5.13
CA LEU A 128 -1.98 5.76 4.72
C LEU A 128 -3.22 5.53 5.59
N ILE A 129 -3.58 4.27 5.86
CA ILE A 129 -4.72 3.92 6.73
C ILE A 129 -4.50 4.47 8.15
N ALA A 130 -3.28 4.39 8.68
CA ALA A 130 -2.96 4.93 10.01
C ALA A 130 -3.18 6.45 10.06
N GLN A 131 -2.72 7.19 9.05
CA GLN A 131 -2.91 8.65 8.96
C GLN A 131 -4.38 9.04 8.81
N ILE A 132 -5.16 8.28 8.03
CA ILE A 132 -6.60 8.51 7.91
C ILE A 132 -7.30 8.30 9.27
N ASN A 133 -6.96 7.22 9.99
CA ASN A 133 -7.55 6.94 11.29
C ASN A 133 -7.20 8.00 12.33
N GLU A 134 -5.95 8.47 12.35
CA GLU A 134 -5.51 9.57 13.21
C GLU A 134 -6.30 10.86 12.93
N ALA A 135 -6.47 11.21 11.65
CA ALA A 135 -7.25 12.39 11.26
C ALA A 135 -8.75 12.29 11.61
N ILE A 136 -9.32 11.08 11.55
CA ILE A 136 -10.71 10.83 11.97
C ILE A 136 -10.84 11.01 13.48
N GLN A 137 -9.89 10.49 14.28
CA GLN A 137 -9.93 10.62 15.73
C GLN A 137 -9.72 12.06 16.20
N PHE A 138 -8.81 12.80 15.59
CA PHE A 138 -8.56 14.21 15.93
C PHE A 138 -9.81 15.08 15.75
N ARG A 139 -10.66 14.79 14.75
CA ARG A 139 -11.91 15.53 14.49
C ARG A 139 -13.09 15.09 15.37
N ALA A 140 -12.95 14.01 16.13
CA ALA A 140 -13.99 13.50 17.02
C ALA A 140 -13.90 14.08 18.44
N ILE A 141 -12.89 14.92 18.71
CA ILE A 141 -12.68 15.71 19.94
C ILE A 141 -13.04 17.16 19.62
#